data_AF-A0AAI8GCF3-F1
#
_entry.id   AF-A0AAI8GCF3-F1
#
_cell.length_a   1.000
_cell.length_b   1.000
_cell.length_c   1.000
_cell.angle_alpha   90.00
_cell.angle_beta   90.00
_cell.angle_gamma   90.00
#
_symmetry.space_group_name_H-M   'P 1'
#
loop_
_entity.id
_entity.type
_entity.pdbx_description
1 polymer ?
#
loop_
_entity_poly.entity_id
_entity_poly.type
_entity_poly.pdbx_seq_one_letter_code
_entity_poly.pdbx_strand_id
1 'polypeptide(L)' 'MFTRTVLSIFTWAFVLELFVLIYYLPKETKPFEFYLDLVLTIFTAVVLIFVIIKEKWKKELENELTEDKKNEKSQ' A
#
# COMPACT_ATOMS: atom_id res chain seq x y z
N MET A 1 6.96 -4.95 -15.10
CA MET A 1 7.58 -6.03 -14.28
C MET A 1 8.17 -5.50 -12.97
N PHE A 2 8.97 -4.44 -12.98
CA PHE A 2 9.65 -3.91 -11.78
C PHE A 2 8.71 -3.49 -10.63
N THR A 3 7.58 -2.85 -10.93
CA THR A 3 6.63 -2.34 -9.92
C THR A 3 6.05 -3.46 -9.05
N ARG A 4 5.78 -4.65 -9.62
CA ARG A 4 5.24 -5.79 -8.84
C ARG A 4 6.27 -6.35 -7.87
N THR A 5 7.55 -6.42 -8.26
CA THR A 5 8.64 -6.88 -7.38
C THR A 5 8.88 -5.91 -6.24
N VAL A 6 8.97 -4.61 -6.52
CA VAL A 6 9.12 -3.57 -5.49
C VAL A 6 7.95 -3.62 -4.51
N LEU A 7 6.72 -3.74 -5.02
CA LEU A 7 5.52 -3.82 -4.19
C LEU A 7 5.52 -5.07 -3.30
N SER A 8 6.00 -6.20 -3.82
CA SER A 8 6.08 -7.45 -3.06
C SER A 8 7.12 -7.37 -1.94
N ILE A 9 8.29 -6.77 -2.20
CA ILE A 9 9.32 -6.54 -1.19
C ILE A 9 8.81 -5.56 -0.12
N PHE A 10 8.14 -4.48 -0.54
CA PHE A 10 7.50 -3.53 0.39
C PHE A 10 6.44 -4.18 1.26
N THR A 11 5.64 -5.09 0.68
CA THR A 11 4.64 -5.85 1.43
C THR A 11 5.31 -6.77 2.45
N TRP A 12 6.40 -7.46 2.08
CA TRP A 12 7.18 -8.29 3.00
C TRP A 12 7.86 -7.48 4.11
N ALA A 13 8.40 -6.30 3.79
CA ALA A 13 8.96 -5.38 4.78
C ALA A 13 7.88 -4.92 5.77
N PHE A 14 6.70 -4.56 5.27
CA PHE A 14 5.57 -4.17 6.11
C PHE A 14 5.11 -5.30 7.06
N VAL A 15 5.12 -6.55 6.60
CA VAL A 15 4.81 -7.71 7.46
C VAL A 15 5.86 -7.88 8.57
N LEU A 16 7.14 -7.70 8.25
CA LEU A 16 8.22 -7.76 9.24
C LEU A 16 8.12 -6.62 10.26
N GLU A 17 7.84 -5.39 9.81
CA GLU A 17 7.56 -4.24 10.70
C GLU A 17 6.38 -4.57 11.62
N LEU A 18 5.28 -5.12 11.09
CA LEU A 18 4.13 -5.53 11.92
C LEU A 18 4.52 -6.57 12.97
N PHE A 19 5.39 -7.52 12.60
CA PHE A 19 5.88 -8.56 13.49
C PHE A 19 6.75 -7.99 14.61
N VAL A 20 7.60 -7.01 14.30
CA VAL A 20 8.41 -6.26 15.28
C VAL A 20 7.50 -5.48 16.23
N LEU A 21 6.48 -4.80 15.71
CA LEU A 21 5.48 -4.09 16.52
C LEU A 21 4.78 -5.01 17.53
N ILE A 22 4.34 -6.19 17.07
CA ILE A 22 3.68 -7.19 17.91
C ILE A 22 4.67 -7.79 18.92
N TYR A 23 5.92 -8.00 18.52
CA TYR A 23 6.98 -8.52 19.39
C TYR A 23 7.34 -7.55 20.52
N TYR A 24 7.31 -6.25 20.26
CA TYR A 24 7.56 -5.21 21.26
C TYR A 24 6.33 -4.86 22.11
N LEU A 25 5.11 -5.25 21.69
CA LEU A 25 3.87 -5.03 22.44
C LEU A 25 3.89 -5.53 23.90
N PRO A 26 4.42 -6.73 24.21
CA PRO A 26 4.53 -7.22 25.59
C PRO A 26 5.76 -6.68 26.34
N LYS A 27 6.62 -5.86 25.73
CA LYS A 27 7.88 -5.40 26.34
C LYS A 27 7.66 -4.03 27.02
N GLU A 28 7.79 -4.00 28.35
CA GLU A 28 7.41 -2.85 29.19
C GLU A 28 8.27 -1.59 28.97
N THR A 29 9.50 -1.76 28.50
CA THR A 29 10.39 -0.65 28.11
C THR A 29 10.25 -0.42 26.61
N LYS A 30 9.39 0.53 26.23
CA LYS A 30 9.26 0.98 24.84
C LYS A 30 10.52 1.78 24.46
N PRO A 31 11.50 1.17 23.77
CA PRO A 31 12.69 1.90 23.37
C PRO A 31 12.33 2.87 22.26
N PHE A 32 13.19 3.84 21.99
CA PHE A 32 13.01 4.78 20.89
C PHE A 32 12.82 4.05 19.54
N GLU A 33 13.43 2.87 19.40
CA GLU A 33 13.26 1.95 18.26
C GLU A 33 11.80 1.58 17.99
N PHE A 34 10.97 1.36 19.00
CA PHE A 34 9.55 1.01 18.82
C PHE A 34 8.75 2.16 18.22
N TYR A 35 9.00 3.40 18.65
CA TYR A 35 8.29 4.56 18.12
C TYR A 35 8.70 4.86 16.68
N LEU A 36 9.99 4.67 16.36
CA LEU A 36 10.51 4.78 14.99
C LEU A 36 9.87 3.72 14.09
N ASP A 37 9.87 2.45 14.51
CA ASP A 37 9.25 1.34 13.79
C ASP A 37 7.75 1.56 13.60
N LEU A 38 7.05 2.09 14.61
CA LEU A 38 5.62 2.39 14.54
C LEU A 38 5.31 3.51 13.55
N VAL A 39 6.09 4.59 13.56
CA VAL A 39 5.94 5.68 12.58
C VAL A 39 6.24 5.18 11.17
N LEU A 40 7.30 4.38 11.03
CA LEU A 40 7.71 3.81 9.75
C LEU A 40 6.65 2.85 9.21
N THR A 41 6.10 1.98 10.06
CA THR A 41 4.98 1.08 9.75
C THR A 41 3.78 1.85 9.23
N ILE A 42 3.34 2.89 9.96
CA ILE A 42 2.17 3.70 9.55
C ILE A 42 2.44 4.36 8.20
N PHE A 43 3.64 4.90 8.01
CA PHE A 43 4.03 5.52 6.74
C PHE A 43 4.02 4.50 5.59
N THR A 44 4.63 3.32 5.79
CA THR A 44 4.64 2.22 4.83
C THR A 44 3.22 1.78 4.48
N ALA A 45 2.33 1.62 5.47
CA ALA A 45 0.93 1.25 5.26
C ALA A 45 0.20 2.27 4.37
N VAL A 46 0.32 3.56 4.69
CA VAL A 46 -0.35 4.64 3.95
C VAL A 46 0.14 4.69 2.50
N VAL A 47 1.45 4.56 2.27
CA VAL A 47 2.03 4.51 0.92
C VAL A 47 1.52 3.29 0.15
N LEU A 48 1.47 2.11 0.79
CA LEU A 48 0.99 0.88 0.15
C LEU A 48 -0.47 1.02 -0.27
N ILE A 49 -1.32 1.52 0.64
CA ILE A 49 -2.74 1.79 0.37
C ILE A 49 -2.88 2.80 -0.76
N PHE A 50 -2.09 3.88 -0.75
CA PHE A 50 -2.12 4.90 -1.80
C PHE A 50 -1.76 4.33 -3.17
N VAL A 51 -0.73 3.48 -3.26
CA VAL A 51 -0.33 2.82 -4.51
C VAL A 51 -1.42 1.88 -5.01
N ILE A 52 -2.01 1.08 -4.12
CA ILE A 52 -3.12 0.17 -4.47
C ILE A 52 -4.33 0.94 -4.98
N ILE A 53 -4.69 2.04 -4.30
CA ILE A 53 -5.81 2.91 -4.70
C ILE A 53 -5.51 3.53 -6.07
N LYS A 54 -4.32 4.09 -6.29
CA LYS A 54 -3.92 4.64 -7.60
C LYS A 54 -4.04 3.62 -8.72
N GLU A 55 -3.59 2.39 -8.46
CA GLU A 55 -3.61 1.33 -9.47
C GLU A 55 -5.05 0.87 -9.77
N LYS A 56 -5.95 0.87 -8.77
CA LYS A 56 -7.39 0.65 -8.97
C LYS A 56 -8.06 1.78 -9.74
N TRP A 57 -7.84 3.03 -9.33
CA TRP A 57 -8.43 4.21 -9.97
C TRP A 57 -8.04 4.32 -11.44
N LYS A 58 -6.79 3.99 -11.78
CA LYS A 58 -6.34 3.99 -13.17
C LYS A 58 -7.11 2.99 -14.04
N LYS A 59 -7.52 1.84 -13.47
CA LYS A 59 -8.33 0.84 -14.18
C LYS A 59 -9.79 1.25 -14.31
N GLU A 60 -10.34 1.88 -13.27
CA GLU A 60 -11.71 2.42 -13.30
C GLU A 60 -11.85 3.50 -14.38
N LEU A 61 -10.92 4.46 -14.41
CA LEU A 61 -10.92 5.54 -15.39
C LEU A 61 -10.79 5.04 -16.84
N GLU A 62 -10.01 3.98 -17.06
CA GLU A 62 -9.84 3.36 -18.38
C GLU A 62 -11.10 2.62 -18.84
N ASN A 63 -11.84 1.99 -17.91
CA ASN A 63 -13.14 1.39 -18.18
C ASN A 63 -14.21 2.46 -18.47
N GLU A 64 -14.24 3.55 -17.71
CA GLU A 64 -15.19 4.66 -17.90
C GLU A 64 -15.00 5.33 -19.27
N LEU A 65 -13.74 5.58 -19.68
CA LEU A 65 -13.42 6.14 -20.99
C LEU A 65 -13.81 5.21 -22.16
N THR A 66 -13.79 3.90 -21.93
CA THR A 66 -14.11 2.90 -22.95
C THR A 66 -15.62 2.76 -23.14
N GLU A 67 -16.40 2.86 -22.06
CA GLU A 67 -17.87 2.91 -22.12
C GLU A 67 -18.37 4.20 -22.80
N ASP A 68 -17.77 5.35 -22.50
CA ASP A 68 -18.13 6.64 -23.11
C ASP A 68 -17.88 6.65 -24.63
N LYS A 69 -16.72 6.13 -25.08
CA LYS A 69 -16.42 5.98 -26.52
C LYS A 69 -17.30 4.97 -27.26
N LYS A 70 -17.88 4.00 -26.55
CA LYS A 70 -18.77 2.99 -27.15
C LYS A 70 -20.18 3.54 -27.37
N ASN A 71 -20.65 4.39 -26.46
CA ASN A 71 -21.91 5.12 -26.62
C ASN A 71 -21.83 6.18 -27.72
N GLU A 72 -20.71 6.90 -27.84
CA GLU A 72 -20.52 7.89 -28.92
C GLU A 72 -20.51 7.27 -30.33
N LYS A 73 -20.00 6.03 -30.49
CA LYS A 73 -20.00 5.31 -31.78
C LYS A 73 -21.33 4.63 -32.14
N SER A 74 -22.30 4.56 -31.23
CA SER A 74 -23.60 3.94 -31.47
C SER A 74 -24.71 4.96 -31.78
N GLN A 75 -24.41 6.26 -31.71
CA GLN A 75 -25.25 7.35 -32.25
C GLN A 75 -24.84 7.70 -33.68
#